data_AF-A0A2V6LTD0-F1
#
_entry.id   AF-A0A2V6LTD0-F1
#
_cell.length_a   1.000
_cell.length_b   1.000
_cell.length_c   1.000
_cell.angle_alpha   90.00
_cell.angle_beta   90.00
_cell.angle_gamma   90.00
#
_symmetry.space_group_name_H-M   'P 1'
#
loop_
_entity.id
_entity.type
_entity.pdbx_description
1 polymer ?
#
loop_
_entity_poly.entity_id
_entity_poly.type
_entity_poly.pdbx_seq_one_letter_code
_entity_poly.pdbx_strand_id
1 'polypeptide(L)'
;FKTRDVVHASPAVVNAVAFFGSWDSYFYAVDVGNGKERWRYHAGEDPLIHNQVGFQSSPAVVDGVVYTVCDAKLYALDATTGKERWKFDNALSRVITSPAVVDGKVYFATSDSSLYHVVEAATGKPILKQEDKAYMFSSPAVTNDVVFVGVLNGTLEARDRNSGKLLWEFQTETSKQNANWVLTADRRFNFPLLFFDGWREGPVVSADRQFAIGAIFSSPLVANGVVYFGSTDGFLYALE
;
A
#
# COMPACT_ATOMS: atom_id res chain seq x y z
N PHE A 1 -10.41 15.72 17.67
CA PHE A 1 -10.19 16.58 16.47
C PHE A 1 -11.24 16.23 15.43
N LYS A 2 -11.76 17.18 14.64
CA LYS A 2 -12.80 16.93 13.63
C LYS A 2 -12.29 17.33 12.24
N THR A 3 -12.18 16.36 11.33
CA THR A 3 -11.92 16.56 9.89
C THR A 3 -13.20 16.93 9.15
N ARG A 4 -13.09 17.24 7.86
CA ARG A 4 -14.24 17.57 7.00
C ARG A 4 -14.77 16.37 6.23
N ASP A 5 -14.02 15.29 6.18
CA ASP A 5 -14.42 14.04 5.56
C ASP A 5 -13.83 12.83 6.32
N VAL A 6 -14.02 11.63 5.75
CA VAL A 6 -13.63 10.33 6.29
C VAL A 6 -12.14 10.28 6.64
N VAL A 7 -11.83 9.80 7.84
CA VAL A 7 -10.49 9.32 8.22
C VAL A 7 -10.52 7.80 8.08
N HIS A 8 -9.87 7.29 7.03
CA HIS A 8 -9.91 5.88 6.67
C HIS A 8 -8.77 5.06 7.29
N ALA A 9 -7.57 5.66 7.36
CA ALA A 9 -6.35 4.98 7.76
C ALA A 9 -6.03 5.15 9.25
N SER A 10 -5.12 4.31 9.75
CA SER A 10 -4.62 4.44 11.13
C SER A 10 -3.68 5.64 11.26
N PRO A 11 -3.78 6.44 12.35
CA PRO A 11 -2.81 7.49 12.61
C PRO A 11 -1.46 6.92 13.03
N ALA A 12 -0.37 7.59 12.67
CA ALA A 12 0.93 7.39 13.30
C ALA A 12 1.11 8.37 14.46
N VAL A 13 1.55 7.88 15.62
CA VAL A 13 1.79 8.74 16.80
C VAL A 13 3.26 8.75 17.15
N VAL A 14 3.90 9.92 17.09
CA VAL A 14 5.31 10.13 17.46
C VAL A 14 5.41 11.40 18.29
N ASN A 15 6.12 11.34 19.42
CA ASN A 15 6.35 12.48 20.31
C ASN A 15 5.08 13.28 20.68
N ALA A 16 4.01 12.55 21.04
CA ALA A 16 2.69 13.11 21.36
C ALA A 16 2.02 13.91 20.22
N VAL A 17 2.40 13.64 18.97
CA VAL A 17 1.73 14.17 17.77
C VAL A 17 1.14 13.01 16.98
N ALA A 18 -0.14 13.11 16.64
CA ALA A 18 -0.82 12.20 15.73
C ALA A 18 -0.75 12.75 14.31
N PHE A 19 -0.29 11.94 13.37
CA PHE A 19 -0.20 12.20 11.94
C PHE A 19 -1.20 11.31 11.21
N PHE A 20 -2.12 11.89 10.44
CA PHE A 20 -3.13 11.11 9.73
C PHE A 20 -3.72 11.85 8.53
N GLY A 21 -4.19 11.06 7.58
CA GLY A 21 -4.85 11.51 6.38
C GLY A 21 -6.37 11.59 6.50
N SER A 22 -6.99 12.40 5.65
CA SER A 22 -8.44 12.51 5.50
C SER A 22 -8.82 12.52 4.02
N TRP A 23 -10.08 12.17 3.74
CA TRP A 23 -10.68 12.26 2.41
C TRP A 23 -11.05 13.68 1.99
N ASP A 24 -10.86 14.67 2.88
CA ASP A 24 -11.03 16.10 2.57
C ASP A 24 -9.82 16.74 1.85
N SER A 25 -8.94 15.91 1.28
CA SER A 25 -7.67 16.31 0.63
C SER A 25 -6.58 16.85 1.57
N TYR A 26 -6.76 16.75 2.89
CA TYR A 26 -5.75 17.15 3.86
C TYR A 26 -5.11 15.99 4.63
N PHE A 27 -3.82 16.16 4.90
CA PHE A 27 -3.07 15.40 5.89
C PHE A 27 -2.81 16.29 7.10
N TYR A 28 -3.03 15.77 8.30
CA TYR A 28 -3.04 16.52 9.55
C TYR A 28 -1.93 16.07 10.48
N ALA A 29 -1.39 17.03 11.24
CA ALA A 29 -0.66 16.78 12.47
C ALA A 29 -1.38 17.44 13.64
N VAL A 30 -1.70 16.66 14.66
CA VAL A 30 -2.52 17.09 15.79
C VAL A 30 -1.82 16.71 17.09
N ASP A 31 -1.80 17.64 18.05
CA ASP A 31 -1.31 17.35 19.39
C ASP A 31 -2.25 16.36 20.11
N VAL A 32 -1.70 15.25 20.59
CA VAL A 32 -2.49 14.18 21.23
C VAL A 32 -3.08 14.64 22.56
N GLY A 33 -2.39 15.51 23.30
CA GLY A 33 -2.80 15.91 24.65
C GLY A 33 -3.99 16.86 24.68
N ASN A 34 -4.16 17.70 23.64
CA ASN A 34 -5.23 18.70 23.60
C ASN A 34 -6.04 18.72 22.30
N GLY A 35 -5.67 17.90 21.31
CA GLY A 35 -6.36 17.81 20.03
C GLY A 35 -6.23 19.05 19.16
N LYS A 36 -5.27 19.96 19.40
CA LYS A 36 -5.04 21.13 18.54
C LYS A 36 -4.25 20.75 17.29
N GLU A 37 -4.68 21.29 16.15
CA GLU A 37 -3.93 21.23 14.90
C GLU A 37 -2.56 21.91 15.10
N ARG A 38 -1.48 21.22 14.73
CA ARG A 38 -0.15 21.82 14.59
C ARG A 38 0.05 22.34 13.18
N TRP A 39 -0.29 21.53 12.20
CA TRP A 39 -0.26 21.87 10.78
C TRP A 39 -1.17 20.93 10.00
N ARG A 40 -1.46 21.31 8.75
CA ARG A 40 -2.05 20.43 7.75
C ARG A 40 -1.42 20.67 6.37
N TYR A 41 -1.40 19.65 5.54
CA TYR A 41 -0.87 19.67 4.19
C TYR A 41 -1.99 19.32 3.20
N HIS A 42 -2.11 20.06 2.10
CA HIS A 42 -3.11 19.83 1.05
C HIS A 42 -2.44 19.19 -0.17
N ALA A 43 -2.79 17.94 -0.52
CA ALA A 43 -2.18 17.22 -1.63
C ALA A 43 -2.66 17.67 -3.03
N GLY A 44 -3.69 18.52 -3.09
CA GLY A 44 -4.29 19.02 -4.32
C GLY A 44 -5.63 18.35 -4.64
N GLU A 45 -6.11 18.58 -5.86
CA GLU A 45 -7.35 18.01 -6.40
C GLU A 45 -7.04 17.23 -7.69
N ASP A 46 -7.87 16.23 -8.01
CA ASP A 46 -7.79 15.51 -9.28
C ASP A 46 -8.23 16.46 -10.41
N PRO A 47 -7.35 16.76 -11.39
CA PRO A 47 -7.63 17.76 -12.42
C PRO A 47 -8.59 17.27 -13.53
N LEU A 48 -8.87 15.97 -13.60
CA LEU A 48 -9.66 15.35 -14.67
C LEU A 48 -11.09 15.08 -14.26
N ILE A 49 -11.29 14.51 -13.08
CA ILE A 49 -12.62 14.08 -12.61
C ILE A 49 -13.12 14.83 -11.38
N HIS A 50 -12.30 15.72 -10.79
CA HIS A 50 -12.61 16.47 -9.56
C HIS A 50 -13.15 15.56 -8.43
N ASN A 51 -12.72 14.30 -8.43
CA ASN A 51 -13.03 13.33 -7.40
C ASN A 51 -12.26 13.68 -6.12
N GLN A 52 -12.78 13.23 -4.97
CA GLN A 52 -12.10 13.31 -3.69
C GLN A 52 -10.70 12.69 -3.78
N VAL A 53 -9.69 13.52 -3.53
CA VAL A 53 -8.29 13.13 -3.41
C VAL A 53 -8.05 12.82 -1.93
N GLY A 54 -8.14 11.54 -1.57
CA GLY A 54 -8.07 11.12 -0.19
C GLY A 54 -6.72 10.52 0.20
N PHE A 55 -6.30 10.79 1.43
CA PHE A 55 -5.22 10.04 2.05
C PHE A 55 -5.79 8.74 2.63
N GLN A 56 -5.56 7.62 1.95
CA GLN A 56 -6.15 6.32 2.29
C GLN A 56 -5.20 5.38 3.03
N SER A 57 -3.90 5.68 3.00
CA SER A 57 -2.84 4.86 3.57
C SER A 57 -2.46 5.34 4.98
N SER A 58 -1.98 4.42 5.82
CA SER A 58 -1.43 4.80 7.12
C SER A 58 -0.04 5.41 6.90
N PRO A 59 0.28 6.56 7.52
CA PRO A 59 1.58 7.19 7.33
C PRO A 59 2.68 6.46 8.10
N ALA A 60 3.91 6.55 7.60
CA ALA A 60 5.12 6.19 8.34
C ALA A 60 5.83 7.47 8.80
N VAL A 61 6.33 7.49 10.04
CA VAL A 61 7.04 8.64 10.59
C VAL A 61 8.40 8.19 11.11
N VAL A 62 9.46 8.60 10.42
CA VAL A 62 10.85 8.18 10.70
C VAL A 62 11.75 9.41 10.56
N ASP A 63 12.67 9.60 11.51
CA ASP A 63 13.68 10.67 11.49
C ASP A 63 13.15 12.08 11.21
N GLY A 64 11.98 12.39 11.79
CA GLY A 64 11.33 13.69 11.63
C GLY A 64 10.71 13.93 10.25
N VAL A 65 10.49 12.86 9.47
CA VAL A 65 9.81 12.89 8.17
C VAL A 65 8.57 12.02 8.23
N VAL A 66 7.46 12.55 7.71
CA VAL A 66 6.22 11.81 7.49
C VAL A 66 6.19 11.36 6.04
N TYR A 67 6.06 10.06 5.82
CA TYR A 67 5.85 9.44 4.52
C TYR A 67 4.39 9.04 4.42
N THR A 68 3.69 9.59 3.44
CA THR A 68 2.26 9.37 3.25
C THR A 68 1.90 9.35 1.79
N VAL A 69 0.80 8.71 1.45
CA VAL A 69 0.37 8.54 0.06
C VAL A 69 -1.02 9.15 -0.14
N CYS A 70 -1.16 9.85 -1.25
CA CYS A 70 -2.43 10.34 -1.74
C CYS A 70 -2.54 10.03 -3.23
N ASP A 71 -3.53 9.20 -3.59
CA ASP A 71 -3.74 8.71 -4.97
C ASP A 71 -2.46 8.10 -5.58
N ALA A 72 -1.94 8.61 -6.70
CA ALA A 72 -0.74 8.09 -7.35
C ALA A 72 0.59 8.67 -6.83
N LYS A 73 0.57 9.39 -5.69
CA LYS A 73 1.72 10.17 -5.22
C LYS A 73 2.13 9.80 -3.80
N LEU A 74 3.43 9.56 -3.63
CA LEU A 74 4.07 9.42 -2.32
C LEU A 74 4.69 10.77 -1.94
N TYR A 75 4.42 11.24 -0.74
CA TYR A 75 4.91 12.49 -0.19
C TYR A 75 5.83 12.23 0.99
N ALA A 76 6.91 13.00 1.06
CA ALA A 76 7.70 13.17 2.27
C ALA A 76 7.49 14.57 2.82
N LEU A 77 6.91 14.67 4.00
CA LEU A 77 6.61 15.93 4.68
C LEU A 77 7.51 16.07 5.90
N ASP A 78 7.98 17.28 6.18
CA ASP A 78 8.63 17.59 7.44
C ASP A 78 7.64 17.43 8.61
N ALA A 79 7.95 16.56 9.58
CA ALA A 79 7.02 16.22 10.66
C ALA A 79 6.71 17.40 11.58
N THR A 80 7.59 18.40 11.65
CA THR A 80 7.41 19.58 12.51
C THR A 80 6.56 20.65 11.85
N THR A 81 6.75 20.86 10.55
CA THR A 81 6.18 22.01 9.82
C THR A 81 5.12 21.64 8.79
N GLY A 82 5.01 20.37 8.40
CA GLY A 82 4.13 19.90 7.34
C GLY A 82 4.57 20.27 5.93
N LYS A 83 5.75 20.90 5.77
CA LYS A 83 6.26 21.29 4.45
C LYS A 83 6.69 20.06 3.65
N GLU A 84 6.30 20.02 2.38
CA GLU A 84 6.77 19.01 1.43
C GLU A 84 8.30 19.13 1.28
N ARG A 85 9.00 18.04 1.58
CA ARG A 85 10.43 17.88 1.30
C ARG A 85 10.63 17.40 -0.14
N TRP A 86 9.85 16.42 -0.54
CA TRP A 86 9.79 15.90 -1.90
C TRP A 86 8.47 15.16 -2.13
N LYS A 87 8.16 14.93 -3.40
CA LYS A 87 7.10 14.02 -3.84
C LYS A 87 7.59 13.10 -4.94
N PHE A 88 7.10 11.87 -4.94
CA PHE A 88 7.26 10.90 -6.01
C PHE A 88 5.93 10.76 -6.74
N ASP A 89 5.92 11.07 -8.03
CA ASP A 89 4.75 10.91 -8.89
C ASP A 89 4.84 9.59 -9.64
N ASN A 90 3.89 8.70 -9.40
CA ASN A 90 3.84 7.37 -10.02
C ASN A 90 3.03 7.35 -11.33
N ALA A 91 2.94 8.48 -12.03
CA ALA A 91 2.35 8.59 -13.36
C ALA A 91 0.94 7.99 -13.44
N LEU A 92 0.07 8.44 -12.53
CA LEU A 92 -1.35 8.01 -12.40
C LEU A 92 -1.56 6.56 -11.92
N SER A 93 -0.51 5.83 -11.56
CA SER A 93 -0.67 4.54 -10.90
C SER A 93 -0.85 4.70 -9.40
N ARG A 94 -2.04 4.33 -8.94
CA ARG A 94 -2.49 4.49 -7.56
C ARG A 94 -1.66 3.66 -6.59
N VAL A 95 -1.32 4.32 -5.50
CA VAL A 95 -0.67 3.72 -4.35
C VAL A 95 -1.67 3.87 -3.19
N ILE A 96 -2.07 2.74 -2.62
CA ILE A 96 -2.94 2.72 -1.42
C ILE A 96 -2.26 2.02 -0.25
N THR A 97 -1.12 1.38 -0.51
CA THR A 97 -0.33 0.68 0.49
C THR A 97 0.29 1.67 1.46
N SER A 98 0.38 1.28 2.73
CA SER A 98 1.10 2.09 3.72
C SER A 98 2.60 1.96 3.43
N PRO A 99 3.36 3.07 3.29
CA PRO A 99 4.78 2.99 3.00
C PRO A 99 5.54 2.40 4.19
N ALA A 100 6.49 1.51 3.93
CA ALA A 100 7.45 1.04 4.94
C ALA A 100 8.77 1.77 4.77
N VAL A 101 9.39 2.22 5.87
CA VAL A 101 10.59 3.05 5.84
C VAL A 101 11.65 2.45 6.74
N VAL A 102 12.76 1.98 6.14
CA VAL A 102 13.85 1.31 6.86
C VAL A 102 15.19 1.62 6.18
N ASP A 103 16.20 2.00 6.96
CA ASP A 103 17.56 2.41 6.56
C ASP A 103 17.60 3.31 5.32
N GLY A 104 16.89 4.43 5.37
CA GLY A 104 16.94 5.45 4.32
C GLY A 104 16.26 5.03 3.01
N LYS A 105 15.43 3.99 3.01
CA LYS A 105 14.63 3.55 1.86
C LYS A 105 13.15 3.54 2.21
N VAL A 106 12.30 3.89 1.23
CA VAL A 106 10.85 3.80 1.33
C VAL A 106 10.36 2.74 0.35
N TYR A 107 9.55 1.81 0.85
CA TYR A 107 9.00 0.67 0.13
C TYR A 107 7.49 0.84 0.01
N PHE A 108 6.95 0.70 -1.19
CA PHE A 108 5.52 0.79 -1.45
C PHE A 108 5.16 0.04 -2.73
N ALA A 109 3.87 -0.24 -2.88
CA ALA A 109 3.34 -0.96 -4.04
C ALA A 109 2.00 -0.37 -4.53
N THR A 110 1.66 -0.66 -5.78
CA THR A 110 0.49 -0.10 -6.45
C THR A 110 -0.69 -1.07 -6.49
N SER A 111 -1.88 -0.47 -6.44
CA SER A 111 -3.16 -1.19 -6.47
C SER A 111 -3.73 -1.41 -7.87
N ASP A 112 -3.12 -0.86 -8.91
CA ASP A 112 -3.69 -0.83 -10.27
C ASP A 112 -2.71 -1.19 -11.40
N SER A 113 -1.41 -1.20 -11.14
CA SER A 113 -0.37 -1.43 -12.15
C SER A 113 0.61 -2.55 -11.78
N SER A 114 0.40 -3.20 -10.63
CA SER A 114 1.27 -4.29 -10.14
C SER A 114 2.73 -3.85 -9.97
N LEU A 115 2.99 -2.58 -9.64
CA LEU A 115 4.34 -2.06 -9.47
C LEU A 115 4.75 -2.10 -8.00
N TYR A 116 5.95 -2.63 -7.75
CA TYR A 116 6.67 -2.53 -6.50
C TYR A 116 7.81 -1.53 -6.64
N HIS A 117 7.91 -0.60 -5.69
CA HIS A 117 8.85 0.49 -5.71
C HIS A 117 9.72 0.51 -4.45
N VAL A 118 10.98 0.89 -4.66
CA VAL A 118 11.88 1.34 -3.60
C VAL A 118 12.44 2.70 -4.01
N VAL A 119 12.32 3.69 -3.14
CA VAL A 119 12.88 5.03 -3.34
C VAL A 119 13.79 5.42 -2.19
N GLU A 120 14.73 6.32 -2.44
CA GLU A 120 15.56 6.91 -1.40
C GLU A 120 14.72 7.81 -0.49
N ALA A 121 14.77 7.58 0.83
CA ALA A 121 13.95 8.31 1.80
C ALA A 121 14.30 9.81 1.88
N ALA A 122 15.55 10.17 1.57
CA ALA A 122 16.03 11.55 1.62
C ALA A 122 15.56 12.38 0.41
N THR A 123 15.41 11.77 -0.77
CA THR A 123 15.23 12.51 -2.03
C THR A 123 14.01 12.08 -2.84
N GLY A 124 13.42 10.92 -2.54
CA GLY A 124 12.37 10.30 -3.34
C GLY A 124 12.87 9.70 -4.66
N LYS A 125 14.19 9.68 -4.92
CA LYS A 125 14.73 9.12 -6.17
C LYS A 125 14.48 7.61 -6.24
N PRO A 126 14.08 7.06 -7.40
CA PRO A 126 13.86 5.64 -7.57
C PRO A 126 15.16 4.86 -7.43
N ILE A 127 15.13 3.83 -6.58
CA ILE A 127 16.20 2.82 -6.43
C ILE A 127 15.81 1.57 -7.21
N LEU A 128 14.55 1.13 -7.07
CA LEU A 128 14.02 -0.05 -7.73
C LEU A 128 12.59 0.22 -8.21
N LYS A 129 12.27 -0.32 -9.39
CA LYS A 129 10.92 -0.44 -9.93
C LYS A 129 10.80 -1.82 -10.54
N GLN A 130 9.83 -2.60 -10.05
CA GLN A 130 9.57 -3.94 -10.55
C GLN A 130 8.08 -4.11 -10.85
N GLU A 131 7.77 -4.68 -12.01
CA GLU A 131 6.41 -5.12 -12.33
C GLU A 131 6.20 -6.55 -11.81
N ASP A 132 5.08 -6.75 -11.15
CA ASP A 132 4.63 -8.01 -10.59
C ASP A 132 3.46 -8.60 -11.39
N LYS A 133 3.06 -9.81 -11.04
CA LYS A 133 2.04 -10.58 -11.75
C LYS A 133 0.63 -10.06 -11.47
N ALA A 134 0.38 -9.46 -10.31
CA ALA A 134 -0.91 -8.94 -9.93
C ALA A 134 -0.79 -7.75 -8.96
N TYR A 135 -1.92 -7.08 -8.71
CA TYR A 135 -1.98 -5.90 -7.87
C TYR A 135 -1.58 -6.20 -6.42
N MET A 136 -1.10 -5.17 -5.73
CA MET A 136 -0.61 -5.27 -4.35
C MET A 136 -1.36 -4.26 -3.47
N PHE A 137 -2.24 -4.78 -2.63
CA PHE A 137 -2.99 -4.01 -1.63
C PHE A 137 -2.35 -4.13 -0.24
N SER A 138 -1.51 -5.13 -0.04
CA SER A 138 -0.72 -5.35 1.17
C SER A 138 0.36 -4.28 1.33
N SER A 139 0.42 -3.65 2.51
CA SER A 139 1.58 -2.83 2.87
C SER A 139 2.81 -3.74 3.04
N PRO A 140 4.00 -3.36 2.53
CA PRO A 140 5.21 -4.17 2.68
C PRO A 140 5.63 -4.30 4.14
N ALA A 141 6.07 -5.50 4.56
CA ALA A 141 6.75 -5.72 5.83
C ALA A 141 8.25 -5.89 5.57
N VAL A 142 9.08 -5.06 6.21
CA VAL A 142 10.51 -4.98 5.93
C VAL A 142 11.30 -5.44 7.14
N THR A 143 12.13 -6.47 6.95
CA THR A 143 13.13 -6.93 7.93
C THR A 143 14.52 -6.44 7.54
N ASN A 144 15.56 -6.89 8.22
CA ASN A 144 16.95 -6.54 7.87
C ASN A 144 17.31 -6.93 6.43
N ASP A 145 16.87 -8.12 5.99
CA ASP A 145 17.33 -8.74 4.73
C ASP A 145 16.19 -9.04 3.75
N VAL A 146 14.95 -9.10 4.22
CA VAL A 146 13.79 -9.54 3.43
C VAL A 146 12.64 -8.53 3.50
N VAL A 147 12.02 -8.29 2.34
CA VAL A 147 10.75 -7.57 2.21
C VAL A 147 9.65 -8.57 1.87
N PHE A 148 8.57 -8.55 2.64
CA PHE A 148 7.38 -9.36 2.42
C PHE A 148 6.24 -8.53 1.87
N VAL A 149 5.60 -9.00 0.80
CA VAL A 149 4.44 -8.34 0.19
C VAL A 149 3.37 -9.37 -0.16
N GLY A 150 2.15 -9.13 0.29
CA GLY A 150 0.97 -9.88 -0.16
C GLY A 150 0.49 -9.40 -1.53
N VAL A 151 0.23 -10.34 -2.43
CA VAL A 151 -0.22 -10.07 -3.80
C VAL A 151 -1.63 -10.62 -3.98
N LEU A 152 -2.45 -9.92 -4.79
CA LEU A 152 -3.85 -10.32 -4.99
C LEU A 152 -4.03 -11.65 -5.70
N ASN A 153 -3.01 -12.16 -6.41
CA ASN A 153 -3.06 -13.51 -6.99
C ASN A 153 -2.93 -14.64 -5.93
N GLY A 154 -2.93 -14.29 -4.65
CA GLY A 154 -2.86 -15.22 -3.53
C GLY A 154 -1.45 -15.71 -3.21
N THR A 155 -0.43 -14.91 -3.56
CA THR A 155 0.95 -15.16 -3.16
C THR A 155 1.43 -14.22 -2.08
N LEU A 156 2.17 -14.76 -1.11
CA LEU A 156 3.05 -13.97 -0.25
C LEU A 156 4.45 -14.07 -0.85
N GLU A 157 5.04 -12.94 -1.18
CA GLU A 157 6.37 -12.90 -1.77
C GLU A 157 7.41 -12.40 -0.79
N ALA A 158 8.51 -13.15 -0.69
CA ALA A 158 9.69 -12.75 0.05
C ALA A 158 10.78 -12.31 -0.93
N ARG A 159 11.22 -11.06 -0.79
CA ARG A 159 12.14 -10.40 -1.72
C ARG A 159 13.40 -9.98 -0.97
N ASP A 160 14.56 -10.19 -1.59
CA ASP A 160 15.83 -9.69 -1.09
C ASP A 160 15.75 -8.16 -0.99
N ARG A 161 16.02 -7.63 0.20
CA ARG A 161 15.83 -6.20 0.48
C ARG A 161 16.77 -5.30 -0.32
N ASN A 162 17.93 -5.81 -0.71
CA ASN A 162 18.97 -5.03 -1.37
C ASN A 162 18.74 -4.97 -2.89
N SER A 163 18.47 -6.12 -3.50
CA SER A 163 18.31 -6.29 -4.94
C SER A 163 16.85 -6.26 -5.41
N GLY A 164 15.89 -6.53 -4.52
CA GLY A 164 14.49 -6.72 -4.85
C GLY A 164 14.16 -8.09 -5.44
N LYS A 165 15.16 -8.95 -5.64
CA LYS A 165 14.99 -10.27 -6.25
C LYS A 165 14.07 -11.14 -5.39
N LEU A 166 13.12 -11.82 -6.03
CA LEU A 166 12.31 -12.84 -5.37
C LEU A 166 13.21 -13.95 -4.81
N LEU A 167 13.14 -14.17 -3.49
CA LEU A 167 13.82 -15.24 -2.78
C LEU A 167 12.96 -16.51 -2.80
N TRP A 168 11.70 -16.35 -2.43
CA TRP A 168 10.69 -17.39 -2.46
C TRP A 168 9.29 -16.76 -2.47
N GLU A 169 8.31 -17.59 -2.79
CA GLU A 169 6.89 -17.23 -2.70
C GLU A 169 6.10 -18.37 -2.06
N PHE A 170 5.13 -18.02 -1.23
CA PHE A 170 4.07 -18.91 -0.78
C PHE A 170 2.84 -18.68 -1.65
N GLN A 171 2.08 -19.72 -1.95
CA GLN A 171 0.81 -19.62 -2.66
C GLN A 171 -0.28 -20.33 -1.85
N THR A 172 -1.40 -19.64 -1.63
CA THR A 172 -2.57 -20.21 -0.95
C THR A 172 -3.13 -21.40 -1.73
N GLU A 173 -3.73 -22.37 -1.02
CA GLU A 173 -4.35 -23.53 -1.68
C GLU A 173 -5.52 -23.11 -2.58
N THR A 174 -6.29 -22.10 -2.14
CA THR A 174 -7.36 -21.50 -2.95
C THR A 174 -6.83 -20.90 -4.25
N SER A 175 -5.69 -20.19 -4.22
CA SER A 175 -5.05 -19.68 -5.43
C SER A 175 -4.62 -20.82 -6.37
N LYS A 176 -4.06 -21.91 -5.84
CA LYS A 176 -3.67 -23.09 -6.63
C LYS A 176 -4.87 -23.75 -7.34
N GLN A 177 -6.00 -23.86 -6.64
CA GLN A 177 -7.22 -24.47 -7.17
C GLN A 177 -7.90 -23.62 -8.27
N ASN A 178 -7.66 -22.31 -8.27
CA ASN A 178 -8.25 -21.38 -9.22
C ASN A 178 -7.34 -21.04 -10.42
N ALA A 179 -6.32 -21.88 -10.69
CA ALA A 179 -5.46 -21.75 -11.86
C ALA A 179 -6.30 -21.85 -13.16
N ASN A 180 -6.12 -20.90 -14.08
CA ASN A 180 -6.82 -20.78 -15.37
C ASN A 180 -8.30 -20.34 -15.30
N TRP A 181 -8.77 -19.87 -14.14
CA TRP A 181 -10.02 -19.14 -14.03
C TRP A 181 -9.73 -17.63 -14.02
N VAL A 182 -9.74 -17.01 -12.83
CA VAL A 182 -9.45 -15.58 -12.63
C VAL A 182 -7.99 -15.22 -12.94
N LEU A 183 -7.10 -16.20 -12.82
CA LEU A 183 -5.68 -16.06 -13.10
C LEU A 183 -5.31 -16.84 -14.36
N THR A 184 -4.40 -16.29 -15.16
CA THR A 184 -3.71 -17.00 -16.24
C THR A 184 -2.77 -18.07 -15.67
N ALA A 185 -2.23 -18.96 -16.52
CA ALA A 185 -1.30 -20.00 -16.10
C ALA A 185 -0.02 -19.44 -15.42
N ASP A 186 0.41 -18.23 -15.78
CA ASP A 186 1.54 -17.53 -15.14
C ASP A 186 1.14 -16.70 -13.90
N ARG A 187 -0.13 -16.79 -13.47
CA ARG A 187 -0.75 -16.12 -12.31
C ARG A 187 -0.93 -14.61 -12.44
N ARG A 188 -1.09 -14.12 -13.67
CA ARG A 188 -1.57 -12.76 -13.93
C ARG A 188 -3.09 -12.71 -13.93
N PHE A 189 -3.65 -11.54 -13.69
CA PHE A 189 -5.10 -11.36 -13.81
C PHE A 189 -5.57 -11.60 -15.25
N ASN A 190 -6.54 -12.49 -15.42
CA ASN A 190 -7.18 -12.76 -16.69
C ASN A 190 -8.28 -11.70 -16.94
N PHE A 191 -7.88 -10.50 -17.38
CA PHE A 191 -8.80 -9.37 -17.58
C PHE A 191 -10.02 -9.68 -18.46
N PRO A 192 -9.89 -10.39 -19.60
CA PRO A 192 -11.06 -10.77 -20.40
C PRO A 192 -12.07 -11.64 -19.63
N LEU A 193 -11.60 -12.45 -18.68
CA LEU A 193 -12.49 -13.25 -17.84
C LEU A 193 -13.01 -12.48 -16.64
N LEU A 194 -12.21 -11.59 -16.04
CA LEU A 194 -12.66 -10.74 -14.94
C LEU A 194 -13.75 -9.76 -15.40
N PHE A 195 -13.49 -9.06 -16.50
CA PHE A 195 -14.36 -8.02 -17.05
C PHE A 195 -15.02 -8.48 -18.36
N PHE A 196 -15.83 -9.53 -18.26
CA PHE A 196 -16.46 -10.20 -19.41
C PHE A 196 -17.69 -9.43 -19.96
N ASP A 197 -18.32 -8.58 -19.15
CA ASP A 197 -19.35 -7.63 -19.58
C ASP A 197 -19.13 -6.25 -18.93
N GLY A 198 -18.96 -5.21 -19.75
CA GLY A 198 -18.60 -3.87 -19.26
C GLY A 198 -19.73 -3.10 -18.56
N TRP A 199 -20.81 -3.75 -18.11
CA TRP A 199 -22.02 -3.07 -17.65
C TRP A 199 -22.72 -3.75 -16.45
N ARG A 200 -23.26 -2.92 -15.55
CA ARG A 200 -24.02 -3.27 -14.32
C ARG A 200 -23.22 -4.03 -13.26
N GLU A 201 -23.16 -5.36 -13.36
CA GLU A 201 -22.66 -6.23 -12.29
C GLU A 201 -21.17 -6.58 -12.45
N GLY A 202 -20.60 -6.33 -13.64
CA GLY A 202 -19.20 -6.63 -13.95
C GLY A 202 -18.19 -6.21 -12.87
N PRO A 203 -18.23 -4.99 -12.31
CA PRO A 203 -17.33 -4.59 -11.23
C PRO A 203 -17.50 -5.39 -9.93
N VAL A 204 -18.74 -5.70 -9.53
CA VAL A 204 -19.02 -6.48 -8.31
C VAL A 204 -18.58 -7.92 -8.51
N VAL A 205 -18.94 -8.53 -9.64
CA VAL A 205 -18.52 -9.89 -9.99
C VAL A 205 -16.99 -9.99 -10.10
N SER A 206 -16.34 -8.96 -10.64
CA SER A 206 -14.87 -8.88 -10.71
C SER A 206 -14.25 -8.81 -9.32
N ALA A 207 -14.85 -8.06 -8.40
CA ALA A 207 -14.39 -7.97 -7.03
C ALA A 207 -14.57 -9.32 -6.31
N ASP A 208 -15.76 -9.92 -6.38
CA ASP A 208 -16.04 -11.24 -5.79
C ASP A 208 -15.09 -12.32 -6.31
N ARG A 209 -14.81 -12.31 -7.62
CA ARG A 209 -13.82 -13.21 -8.24
C ARG A 209 -12.40 -12.98 -7.71
N GLN A 210 -11.99 -11.74 -7.50
CA GLN A 210 -10.70 -11.42 -6.89
C GLN A 210 -10.63 -11.80 -5.40
N PHE A 211 -11.75 -11.76 -4.67
CA PHE A 211 -11.79 -12.25 -3.30
C PHE A 211 -11.81 -13.79 -3.23
N ALA A 212 -12.36 -14.46 -4.25
CA ALA A 212 -12.47 -15.92 -4.30
C ALA A 212 -11.15 -16.65 -4.57
N ILE A 213 -10.07 -15.97 -4.98
CA ILE A 213 -8.77 -16.59 -5.31
C ILE A 213 -7.82 -16.75 -4.11
N GLY A 214 -8.27 -16.46 -2.88
CA GLY A 214 -7.40 -16.49 -1.70
C GLY A 214 -6.31 -15.41 -1.76
N ALA A 215 -6.72 -14.20 -2.13
CA ALA A 215 -5.89 -13.02 -2.24
C ALA A 215 -5.36 -12.57 -0.86
N ILE A 216 -4.14 -12.02 -0.83
CA ILE A 216 -3.52 -11.53 0.40
C ILE A 216 -3.61 -10.00 0.43
N PHE A 217 -4.67 -9.50 1.08
CA PHE A 217 -4.88 -8.06 1.33
C PHE A 217 -4.21 -7.58 2.61
N SER A 218 -4.01 -8.48 3.58
CA SER A 218 -3.45 -8.11 4.87
C SER A 218 -1.98 -7.73 4.72
N SER A 219 -1.55 -6.75 5.52
CA SER A 219 -0.13 -6.39 5.61
C SER A 219 0.56 -7.43 6.51
N PRO A 220 1.62 -8.11 6.05
CA PRO A 220 2.30 -9.12 6.84
C PRO A 220 2.88 -8.55 8.13
N LEU A 221 2.93 -9.38 9.16
CA LEU A 221 3.65 -9.12 10.40
C LEU A 221 4.79 -10.12 10.52
N VAL A 222 6.02 -9.64 10.71
CA VAL A 222 7.17 -10.50 11.01
C VAL A 222 7.48 -10.41 12.49
N ALA A 223 7.47 -11.55 13.19
CA ALA A 223 7.79 -11.62 14.61
C ALA A 223 8.52 -12.94 14.91
N ASN A 224 9.65 -12.86 15.60
CA ASN A 224 10.43 -14.02 16.05
C ASN A 224 10.77 -15.03 14.94
N GLY A 225 11.07 -14.54 13.73
CA GLY A 225 11.38 -15.37 12.56
C GLY A 225 10.16 -15.89 11.81
N VAL A 226 8.94 -15.65 12.30
CA VAL A 226 7.70 -16.09 11.66
C VAL A 226 7.04 -14.93 10.93
N VAL A 227 6.56 -15.15 9.71
CA VAL A 227 5.71 -14.20 8.98
C VAL A 227 4.24 -14.61 9.06
N TYR A 228 3.42 -13.70 9.57
CA TYR A 228 1.97 -13.86 9.73
C TYR A 228 1.22 -13.00 8.73
N PHE A 229 0.18 -13.55 8.12
CA PHE A 229 -0.69 -12.81 7.18
C PHE A 229 -2.05 -13.49 7.05
N GLY A 230 -3.10 -12.69 6.91
CA GLY A 230 -4.44 -13.13 6.54
C GLY A 230 -4.66 -13.13 5.03
N SER A 231 -5.51 -14.05 4.57
CA SER A 231 -5.94 -14.22 3.19
C SER A 231 -7.46 -14.22 3.09
N THR A 232 -8.00 -13.95 1.89
CA THR A 232 -9.44 -13.95 1.63
C THR A 232 -10.05 -15.35 1.60
N ASP A 233 -9.23 -16.40 1.64
CA ASP A 233 -9.67 -17.78 1.85
C ASP A 233 -10.09 -18.08 3.30
N GLY A 234 -10.02 -17.08 4.19
CA GLY A 234 -10.46 -17.18 5.58
C GLY A 234 -9.38 -17.66 6.54
N PHE A 235 -8.14 -17.86 6.08
CA PHE A 235 -7.03 -18.30 6.92
C PHE A 235 -6.14 -17.15 7.39
N LEU A 236 -5.64 -17.29 8.62
CA LEU A 236 -4.44 -16.61 9.11
C LEU A 236 -3.28 -17.61 9.00
N TYR A 237 -2.31 -17.30 8.16
CA TYR A 237 -1.12 -18.11 7.94
C TYR A 237 0.02 -17.66 8.85
N ALA A 238 0.90 -18.61 9.15
CA ALA A 238 2.18 -18.41 9.84
C ALA A 238 3.24 -19.26 9.11
N LEU A 239 4.29 -18.63 8.58
CA LEU A 239 5.39 -19.31 7.88
C LEU A 239 6.69 -19.06 8.63
N GLU A 240 7.44 -20.14 8.88
CA GLU A 240 8.78 -20.16 9.51
C GLU A 240 9.90 -20.17 8.47
#